data_AF-A0A1S2M6I6-F1
#
_entry.id   AF-A0A1S2M6I6-F1
#
_cell.length_a   1.000
_cell.length_b   1.000
_cell.length_c   1.000
_cell.angle_alpha   90.00
_cell.angle_beta   90.00
_cell.angle_gamma   90.00
#
_symmetry.space_group_name_H-M   'P 1'
#
loop_
_entity.id
_entity.type
_entity.pdbx_description
1 polymer ?
#
loop_
_entity_poly.entity_id
_entity_poly.type
_entity_poly.pdbx_seq_one_letter_code
_entity_poly.pdbx_strand_id
1 'polypeptide(L)'
;MIAYFGTMNKIEDFISEVKVQNVNNVIGTIGFWLTSDIHFAKPYAIGKETVFQKSETEFWEDGEPKVIQVDKPVTGFIYKVFIDEPNLKIYDSNTVDSYDLFMNDRDKYCEYFHARKRNPTWKDEVILLNMEEANEKFRNSLIRQEYEGFVIRNCKLQNGVTDLYCLFSINSPLISDIIPVETL
;
A
#
# COMPACT_ATOMS: atom_id res chain seq x y z
N MET A 1 -5.37 20.32 1.31
CA MET A 1 -5.89 19.18 0.51
C MET A 1 -6.64 18.22 1.42
N ILE A 2 -7.83 17.74 1.03
CA ILE A 2 -8.51 16.63 1.72
C ILE A 2 -8.16 15.35 0.98
N ALA A 3 -7.72 14.32 1.72
CA ALA A 3 -7.43 13.02 1.15
C ALA A 3 -7.84 11.89 2.12
N TYR A 4 -8.00 10.69 1.58
CA TYR A 4 -8.42 9.50 2.29
C TYR A 4 -7.28 8.49 2.33
N PHE A 5 -7.00 7.99 3.53
CA PHE A 5 -5.98 6.99 3.80
C PHE A 5 -6.65 5.73 4.38
N GLY A 6 -6.61 4.63 3.64
CA GLY A 6 -7.10 3.34 4.12
C GLY A 6 -6.00 2.51 4.75
N THR A 7 -6.29 1.85 5.87
CA THR A 7 -5.39 0.90 6.54
C THR A 7 -6.18 -0.10 7.38
N MET A 8 -5.63 -1.30 7.56
CA MET A 8 -6.17 -2.30 8.49
C MET A 8 -5.90 -1.96 9.95
N ASN A 9 -4.80 -1.25 10.21
CA ASN A 9 -4.33 -0.98 11.55
C ASN A 9 -4.86 0.36 12.03
N LYS A 10 -5.28 0.42 13.29
CA LYS A 10 -5.57 1.71 13.91
C LYS A 10 -4.26 2.50 14.02
N ILE A 11 -4.23 3.67 13.41
CA ILE A 11 -3.14 4.64 13.55
C ILE A 11 -3.55 5.66 14.60
N GLU A 12 -2.77 5.75 15.66
CA GLU A 12 -2.94 6.76 16.72
C GLU A 12 -2.18 8.03 16.34
N ASP A 13 -0.95 7.87 15.84
CA ASP A 13 -0.14 8.95 15.29
C ASP A 13 0.41 8.57 13.91
N PHE A 14 0.31 9.47 12.94
CA PHE A 14 0.93 9.32 11.62
C PHE A 14 2.45 9.58 11.72
N ILE A 15 3.17 8.73 12.45
CA ILE A 15 4.63 8.74 12.51
C ILE A 15 5.20 8.00 11.29
N SER A 16 6.36 8.46 10.80
CA SER A 16 7.01 7.92 9.60
C SER A 16 7.34 6.43 9.65
N GLU A 17 7.26 5.80 10.82
CA GLU A 17 7.57 4.38 11.03
C GLU A 17 6.38 3.47 10.71
N VAL A 18 5.13 3.97 10.75
CA VAL A 18 3.92 3.18 10.52
C VAL A 18 3.48 3.34 9.05
N LYS A 19 4.25 2.77 8.12
CA LYS A 19 3.94 2.76 6.67
C LYS A 19 3.35 1.43 6.21
N VAL A 20 2.29 0.98 6.90
CA VAL A 20 1.67 -0.31 6.58
C VAL A 20 0.27 -0.06 6.06
N GLN A 21 0.17 0.03 4.74
CA GLN A 21 -1.10 -0.09 4.03
C GLN A 21 -1.22 -1.50 3.51
N ASN A 22 -2.43 -2.06 3.58
CA ASN A 22 -2.69 -3.36 3.01
C ASN A 22 -2.85 -3.24 1.49
N VAL A 23 -1.74 -2.97 0.81
CA VAL A 23 -1.63 -3.12 -0.63
C VAL A 23 -1.13 -4.54 -0.86
N ASN A 24 -1.80 -5.32 -1.72
CA ASN A 24 -1.24 -6.57 -2.26
C ASN A 24 0.08 -6.38 -3.03
N ASN A 25 0.56 -5.14 -3.14
CA ASN A 25 1.52 -4.71 -4.12
C ASN A 25 2.63 -3.95 -3.40
N VAL A 26 3.80 -4.58 -3.31
CA VAL A 26 5.17 -4.10 -3.59
C VAL A 26 5.64 -2.66 -3.26
N ILE A 27 4.75 -1.69 -3.07
CA ILE A 27 4.98 -0.24 -2.99
C ILE A 27 4.55 0.36 -1.65
N GLY A 28 3.92 -0.44 -0.77
CA GLY A 28 3.29 0.03 0.47
C GLY A 28 4.25 0.71 1.45
N THR A 29 5.55 0.41 1.39
CA THR A 29 6.56 0.96 2.31
C THR A 29 7.25 2.24 1.80
N ILE A 30 6.94 2.70 0.58
CA ILE A 30 7.52 3.94 0.02
C ILE A 30 7.07 5.17 0.81
N GLY A 31 5.80 5.23 1.18
CA GLY A 31 5.20 6.35 1.88
C GLY A 31 3.73 6.10 2.18
N PHE A 32 3.04 7.13 2.63
CA PHE A 32 1.60 7.11 2.84
C PHE A 32 0.90 7.32 1.51
N TRP A 33 0.15 6.32 1.04
CA TRP A 33 -0.68 6.46 -0.15
C TRP A 33 -2.08 6.94 0.21
N LEU A 34 -2.50 8.02 -0.42
CA LEU A 34 -3.83 8.58 -0.26
C LEU A 34 -4.50 8.76 -1.62
N THR A 35 -5.80 9.00 -1.57
CA THR A 35 -6.62 9.31 -2.74
C THR A 35 -7.60 10.43 -2.37
N SER A 36 -8.09 11.16 -3.35
CA SER A 36 -9.18 12.13 -3.18
C SER A 36 -10.55 11.47 -3.08
N ASP A 37 -10.66 10.18 -3.37
CA ASP A 37 -11.91 9.42 -3.37
C ASP A 37 -11.89 8.29 -2.34
N ILE A 38 -12.85 8.35 -1.42
CA ILE A 38 -13.00 7.39 -0.32
C ILE A 38 -13.17 5.94 -0.80
N HIS A 39 -13.83 5.72 -1.93
CA HIS A 39 -14.07 4.38 -2.46
C HIS A 39 -12.77 3.69 -2.91
N PHE A 40 -11.77 4.48 -3.33
CA PHE A 40 -10.45 3.96 -3.67
C PHE A 40 -9.55 3.79 -2.45
N ALA A 41 -9.89 4.39 -1.29
CA ALA A 41 -9.18 4.13 -0.03
C ALA A 41 -9.64 2.82 0.62
N LYS A 42 -10.90 2.42 0.42
CA LYS A 42 -11.51 1.21 1.02
C LYS A 42 -10.70 -0.08 0.85
N PRO A 43 -10.15 -0.41 -0.32
CA PRO A 43 -9.43 -1.66 -0.51
C PRO A 43 -8.16 -1.78 0.34
N TYR A 44 -7.52 -0.66 0.66
CA TYR A 44 -6.33 -0.60 1.52
C TYR A 44 -6.66 -0.83 3.01
N ALA A 45 -7.94 -0.75 3.37
CA ALA A 45 -8.46 -0.98 4.71
C ALA A 45 -9.15 -2.34 4.85
N ILE A 46 -9.09 -3.22 3.86
CA ILE A 46 -9.64 -4.58 3.93
C ILE A 46 -8.51 -5.57 3.75
N GLY A 47 -8.41 -6.58 4.61
CA GLY A 47 -7.45 -7.65 4.44
C GLY A 47 -7.82 -8.94 5.11
N LYS A 48 -6.81 -9.75 5.40
CA LYS A 48 -6.95 -11.02 6.09
C LYS A 48 -5.93 -11.11 7.21
N GLU A 49 -6.35 -11.69 8.32
CA GLU A 49 -5.47 -12.07 9.42
C GLU A 49 -5.45 -13.59 9.54
N THR A 50 -4.26 -14.14 9.63
CA THR A 50 -4.06 -15.57 9.86
C THR A 50 -4.23 -15.87 11.34
N VAL A 51 -5.24 -16.67 11.68
CA VAL A 51 -5.47 -17.12 13.06
C VAL A 51 -5.32 -18.63 13.18
N PHE A 52 -4.77 -19.06 14.30
CA PHE A 52 -4.72 -20.48 14.67
C PHE A 52 -5.92 -20.79 15.55
N GLN A 53 -6.78 -21.69 15.09
CA GLN A 53 -7.98 -22.09 15.83
C GLN A 53 -8.14 -23.60 15.84
N LYS A 54 -8.88 -24.11 16.84
CA LYS A 54 -9.26 -25.52 16.88
C LYS A 54 -10.22 -25.81 15.72
N SER A 55 -9.95 -26.89 15.00
CA SER A 55 -10.77 -27.33 13.87
C SER A 55 -12.07 -27.93 14.38
N GLU A 56 -13.17 -27.60 13.72
CA GLU A 56 -14.48 -28.21 14.00
C GLU A 56 -14.67 -29.54 13.25
N THR A 57 -13.79 -29.82 12.28
CA THR A 57 -13.92 -30.96 11.35
C THR A 57 -12.72 -31.89 11.36
N GLU A 58 -11.59 -31.48 11.93
CA GLU A 58 -10.36 -32.28 11.98
C GLU A 58 -9.93 -32.54 13.41
N PHE A 59 -9.74 -33.82 13.74
CA PHE A 59 -9.39 -34.28 15.08
C PHE A 59 -8.14 -35.18 15.00
N TRP A 60 -7.35 -35.19 16.07
CA TRP A 60 -6.29 -36.15 16.31
C TRP A 60 -6.87 -37.54 16.61
N GLU A 61 -6.04 -38.58 16.61
CA GLU A 61 -6.48 -39.96 16.87
C GLU A 61 -7.03 -40.15 18.30
N ASP A 62 -6.65 -39.29 19.23
CA ASP A 62 -7.17 -39.25 20.60
C ASP A 62 -8.52 -38.52 20.73
N GLY A 63 -9.05 -37.98 19.62
CA GLY A 63 -10.30 -37.24 19.59
C GLY A 63 -10.19 -35.75 19.91
N GLU A 64 -8.98 -35.22 20.19
CA GLU A 64 -8.80 -33.78 20.40
C GLU A 64 -8.83 -33.02 19.05
N PRO A 65 -9.46 -31.82 18.99
CA PRO A 65 -9.46 -31.01 17.78
C PRO A 65 -8.04 -30.60 17.36
N LYS A 66 -7.73 -30.72 16.06
CA LYS A 66 -6.47 -30.20 15.51
C LYS A 66 -6.44 -28.68 15.55
N VAL A 67 -5.25 -28.10 15.71
CA VAL A 67 -5.05 -26.65 15.49
C VAL A 67 -4.80 -26.43 14.01
N ILE A 68 -5.70 -25.68 13.37
CA ILE A 68 -5.62 -25.32 11.96
C ILE A 68 -5.39 -23.82 11.81
N GLN A 69 -4.73 -23.47 10.72
CA GLN A 69 -4.50 -22.10 10.29
C GLN A 69 -5.64 -21.67 9.37
N VAL A 70 -6.34 -20.59 9.70
CA VAL A 70 -7.45 -20.05 8.91
C VAL A 70 -7.23 -18.55 8.71
N ASP A 71 -7.39 -18.08 7.47
CA ASP A 71 -7.39 -16.65 7.19
C ASP A 71 -8.80 -16.07 7.38
N LYS A 72 -8.95 -15.15 8.32
CA LYS A 72 -10.21 -14.43 8.56
C LYS A 72 -10.17 -13.05 7.92
N PRO A 73 -11.28 -12.58 7.32
CA PRO A 73 -11.36 -11.21 6.82
C PRO A 73 -11.29 -10.23 7.99
N VAL A 74 -10.52 -9.16 7.83
CA VAL A 74 -10.41 -8.06 8.79
C VAL A 74 -10.72 -6.75 8.10
N THR A 75 -11.61 -5.99 8.72
CA THR A 75 -12.02 -4.63 8.31
C THR A 75 -11.27 -3.61 9.15
N GLY A 76 -10.67 -2.64 8.46
CA GLY A 76 -9.90 -1.56 9.04
C GLY A 76 -10.63 -0.23 9.01
N PHE A 77 -9.85 0.84 8.88
CA PHE A 77 -10.27 2.22 8.99
C PHE A 77 -9.90 3.02 7.74
N ILE A 78 -10.76 3.97 7.38
CA ILE A 78 -10.42 5.02 6.43
C ILE A 78 -10.34 6.36 7.15
N TYR A 79 -9.16 6.96 7.13
CA TYR A 79 -8.89 8.26 7.72
C TYR A 79 -9.11 9.35 6.68
N LYS A 80 -9.98 10.31 6.98
CA LYS A 80 -10.10 11.54 6.21
C LYS A 80 -9.12 12.57 6.81
N VAL A 81 -8.07 12.89 6.06
CA VAL A 81 -7.01 13.78 6.53
C VAL A 81 -7.02 15.09 5.75
N PHE A 82 -6.74 16.18 6.46
CA PHE A 82 -6.37 17.45 5.86
C PHE A 82 -4.85 17.58 5.85
N ILE A 83 -4.30 17.83 4.67
CA ILE A 83 -2.88 18.05 4.44
C ILE A 83 -2.70 19.47 3.98
N ASP A 84 -1.93 20.25 4.73
CA ASP A 84 -1.63 21.64 4.38
C ASP A 84 -0.61 21.70 3.23
N GLU A 85 -0.98 22.40 2.18
CA GLU A 85 -0.21 22.66 0.94
C GLU A 85 1.02 21.77 0.67
N PRO A 86 0.84 20.46 0.38
CA PRO A 86 1.99 19.58 0.16
C PRO A 86 2.64 19.90 -1.19
N ASN A 87 3.96 20.06 -1.21
CA ASN A 87 4.71 20.30 -2.44
C ASN A 87 4.93 18.99 -3.20
N LEU A 88 3.86 18.47 -3.82
CA LEU A 88 3.86 17.20 -4.52
C LEU A 88 4.20 17.40 -6.00
N LYS A 89 5.29 16.78 -6.43
CA LYS A 89 5.64 16.70 -7.85
C LYS A 89 4.74 15.68 -8.54
N ILE A 90 4.37 15.94 -9.78
CA ILE A 90 3.54 15.01 -10.54
C ILE A 90 4.47 14.02 -11.23
N TYR A 91 4.23 12.73 -11.01
CA TYR A 91 4.85 11.66 -11.77
C TYR A 91 4.08 11.55 -13.10
N ASP A 92 4.65 12.06 -14.19
CA ASP A 92 3.98 12.09 -15.48
C ASP A 92 4.95 11.87 -16.64
N SER A 93 4.42 11.36 -17.75
CA SER A 93 5.14 11.20 -19.00
C SER A 93 4.20 11.35 -20.18
N ASN A 94 4.70 12.00 -21.24
CA ASN A 94 3.96 12.11 -22.50
C ASN A 94 3.99 10.81 -23.34
N THR A 95 4.75 9.80 -22.93
CA THR A 95 5.01 8.60 -23.75
C THR A 95 4.63 7.29 -23.09
N VAL A 96 4.43 7.27 -21.77
CA VAL A 96 4.06 6.07 -21.00
C VAL A 96 3.05 6.45 -19.93
N ASP A 97 2.24 5.48 -19.49
CA ASP A 97 1.33 5.65 -18.36
C ASP A 97 2.11 6.07 -17.09
N SER A 98 1.53 6.98 -16.30
CA SER A 98 2.18 7.53 -15.11
C SER A 98 2.52 6.47 -14.06
N TYR A 99 1.66 5.45 -13.90
CA TYR A 99 1.91 4.33 -13.00
C TYR A 99 3.01 3.42 -13.54
N ASP A 100 3.02 3.17 -14.86
CA ASP A 100 4.08 2.41 -15.52
C ASP A 100 5.44 3.11 -15.35
N LEU A 101 5.50 4.43 -15.53
CA LEU A 101 6.72 5.21 -15.33
C LEU A 101 7.26 5.03 -13.91
N PHE A 102 6.38 5.19 -12.92
CA PHE A 102 6.73 5.00 -11.52
C PHE A 102 7.28 3.60 -11.25
N MET A 103 6.60 2.56 -11.73
CA MET A 103 7.04 1.18 -11.52
C MET A 103 8.36 0.87 -12.24
N ASN A 104 8.57 1.42 -13.44
CA ASN A 104 9.82 1.26 -14.19
C ASN A 104 11.02 1.94 -13.51
N ASP A 105 10.82 3.11 -12.91
CA ASP A 105 11.89 3.79 -12.16
C ASP A 105 12.21 3.06 -10.85
N ARG A 106 11.19 2.54 -10.18
CA ARG A 106 11.33 1.70 -9.00
C ARG A 106 12.09 0.41 -9.30
N ASP A 107 11.86 -0.21 -10.46
CA ASP A 107 12.48 -1.48 -10.87
C ASP A 107 14.00 -1.46 -10.87
N LYS A 108 14.62 -0.28 -11.01
CA LYS A 108 16.08 -0.10 -10.93
C LYS A 108 16.67 -0.52 -9.57
N TYR A 109 15.84 -0.60 -8.54
CA TYR A 109 16.23 -0.97 -7.18
C TYR A 109 15.75 -2.38 -6.77
N CYS A 110 14.95 -3.03 -7.61
CA CYS A 110 14.30 -4.30 -7.33
C CYS A 110 15.17 -5.51 -7.70
N GLU A 111 15.18 -6.52 -6.84
CA GLU A 111 15.79 -7.83 -7.07
C GLU A 111 14.70 -8.90 -7.20
N TYR A 112 14.43 -9.28 -8.44
CA TYR A 112 13.40 -10.24 -8.78
C TYR A 112 13.97 -11.66 -8.92
N PHE A 113 13.25 -12.65 -8.40
CA PHE A 113 13.56 -14.06 -8.59
C PHE A 113 12.68 -14.67 -9.68
N HIS A 114 13.30 -15.14 -10.76
CA HIS A 114 12.60 -15.89 -11.82
C HIS A 114 13.44 -17.08 -12.29
N ALA A 115 12.84 -18.27 -12.31
CA ALA A 115 13.52 -19.51 -12.72
C ALA A 115 13.97 -19.58 -14.20
N ARG A 116 13.52 -18.68 -15.10
CA ARG A 116 13.71 -18.80 -16.56
C ARG A 116 14.05 -17.49 -17.27
N LYS A 117 13.64 -16.34 -16.74
CA LYS A 117 13.90 -15.02 -17.35
C LYS A 117 15.13 -14.38 -16.72
N ARG A 118 16.05 -13.90 -17.56
CA ARG A 118 17.31 -13.29 -17.11
C ARG A 118 17.14 -11.89 -16.51
N ASN A 119 16.22 -11.09 -17.06
CA ASN A 119 15.91 -9.73 -16.60
C ASN A 119 14.39 -9.58 -16.39
N PRO A 120 13.85 -10.13 -15.29
CA PRO A 120 12.47 -9.90 -14.91
C PRO A 120 12.23 -8.44 -14.49
N THR A 121 10.99 -8.01 -14.65
CA THR A 121 10.46 -6.67 -14.33
C THR A 121 9.18 -6.82 -13.52
N TRP A 122 8.68 -5.72 -12.96
CA TRP A 122 7.41 -5.72 -12.24
C TRP A 122 6.21 -6.26 -13.05
N LYS A 123 6.26 -6.16 -14.38
CA LYS A 123 5.21 -6.68 -15.29
C LYS A 123 5.19 -8.21 -15.40
N ASP A 124 6.24 -8.87 -14.96
CA ASP A 124 6.32 -10.34 -15.01
C ASP A 124 5.67 -11.02 -13.81
N GLU A 125 5.16 -10.25 -12.84
CA GLU A 125 4.45 -10.74 -11.64
C GLU A 125 5.24 -11.81 -10.86
N VAL A 126 6.58 -11.67 -10.83
CA VAL A 126 7.49 -12.59 -10.15
C VAL A 126 7.79 -12.17 -8.70
N ILE A 127 8.42 -13.08 -7.96
CA ILE A 127 8.76 -12.87 -6.55
C ILE A 127 9.81 -11.75 -6.43
N LEU A 128 9.47 -10.65 -5.75
CA LEU A 128 10.41 -9.61 -5.35
C LEU A 128 11.08 -10.00 -4.03
N LEU A 129 12.41 -10.05 -4.02
CA LEU A 129 13.18 -10.52 -2.86
C LEU A 129 13.50 -9.41 -1.86
N ASN A 130 13.67 -8.17 -2.32
CA ASN A 130 14.21 -7.07 -1.52
C ASN A 130 13.23 -5.88 -1.40
N MET A 131 11.93 -6.16 -1.26
CA MET A 131 10.86 -5.14 -1.34
C MET A 131 11.10 -3.90 -0.46
N GLU A 132 11.42 -4.10 0.83
CA GLU A 132 11.63 -3.01 1.77
C GLU A 132 12.85 -2.15 1.38
N GLU A 133 13.98 -2.79 1.11
CA GLU A 133 15.22 -2.13 0.71
C GLU A 133 15.08 -1.40 -0.63
N ALA A 134 14.42 -2.01 -1.61
CA ALA A 134 14.17 -1.41 -2.92
C ALA A 134 13.34 -0.13 -2.79
N ASN A 135 12.27 -0.18 -2.00
CA ASN A 135 11.39 0.95 -1.74
C ASN A 135 12.10 2.07 -0.96
N GLU A 136 12.94 1.71 0.02
CA GLU A 136 13.75 2.69 0.76
C GLU A 136 14.77 3.38 -0.15
N LYS A 137 15.52 2.62 -0.95
CA LYS A 137 16.50 3.18 -1.91
C LYS A 137 15.84 4.08 -2.93
N PHE A 138 14.68 3.69 -3.46
CA PHE A 138 13.94 4.49 -4.40
C PHE A 138 13.40 5.77 -3.76
N ARG A 139 12.78 5.69 -2.58
CA ARG A 139 12.36 6.87 -1.81
C ARG A 139 13.52 7.82 -1.58
N ASN A 140 14.67 7.31 -1.15
CA ASN A 140 15.86 8.12 -0.89
C ASN A 140 16.39 8.78 -2.16
N SER A 141 16.27 8.15 -3.33
CA SER A 141 16.65 8.78 -4.60
C SER A 141 15.69 9.89 -5.03
N LEU A 142 14.40 9.76 -4.73
CA LEU A 142 13.40 10.81 -4.93
C LEU A 142 13.63 11.99 -3.96
N ILE A 143 13.91 11.72 -2.69
CA ILE A 143 14.24 12.77 -1.70
C ILE A 143 15.48 13.57 -2.13
N ARG A 144 16.52 12.90 -2.66
CA ARG A 144 17.70 13.58 -3.22
C ARG A 144 17.38 14.48 -4.42
N GLN A 145 16.27 14.23 -5.09
CA GLN A 145 15.72 15.07 -6.17
C GLN A 145 14.68 16.08 -5.63
N GLU A 146 14.67 16.34 -4.32
CA GLU A 146 13.80 17.31 -3.65
C GLU A 146 12.30 16.96 -3.78
N TYR A 147 11.97 15.66 -3.79
CA TYR A 147 10.59 15.22 -3.64
C TYR A 147 10.26 15.09 -2.15
N GLU A 148 9.19 15.75 -1.70
CA GLU A 148 8.55 15.51 -0.39
C GLU A 148 7.49 14.40 -0.47
N GLY A 149 7.04 14.16 -1.69
CA GLY A 149 6.06 13.19 -2.12
C GLY A 149 5.77 13.40 -3.59
N PHE A 150 4.81 12.66 -4.13
CA PHE A 150 4.41 12.78 -5.52
C PHE A 150 2.94 12.44 -5.74
N VAL A 151 2.44 12.84 -6.90
CA VAL A 151 1.10 12.47 -7.38
C VAL A 151 1.24 11.62 -8.63
N ILE A 152 0.60 10.45 -8.65
CA ILE A 152 0.34 9.68 -9.87
C ILE A 152 -1.09 10.00 -10.29
N ARG A 153 -1.24 10.74 -11.38
CA ARG A 153 -2.56 11.13 -11.88
C ARG A 153 -3.21 10.03 -12.70
N ASN A 154 -4.54 10.04 -12.74
CA ASN A 154 -5.34 9.14 -13.58
C ASN A 154 -4.98 7.65 -13.42
N CYS A 155 -4.58 7.24 -12.21
CA CYS A 155 -4.18 5.87 -11.95
C CYS A 155 -5.40 4.96 -12.08
N LYS A 156 -5.26 3.91 -12.92
CA LYS A 156 -6.29 2.90 -13.12
C LYS A 156 -6.17 1.83 -12.05
N LEU A 157 -6.93 1.97 -10.98
CA LEU A 157 -7.01 1.00 -9.89
C LEU A 157 -8.42 0.42 -9.79
N GLN A 158 -8.52 -0.89 -9.54
CA GLN A 158 -9.74 -1.57 -9.10
C GLN A 158 -11.03 -1.14 -9.84
N ASN A 159 -10.96 -1.12 -11.18
CA ASN A 159 -12.04 -0.77 -12.12
C ASN A 159 -12.45 0.71 -12.17
N GLY A 160 -11.62 1.62 -11.66
CA GLY A 160 -11.85 3.06 -11.79
C GLY A 160 -10.56 3.86 -12.01
N VAL A 161 -10.71 5.18 -12.06
CA VAL A 161 -9.62 6.13 -12.27
C VAL A 161 -9.58 7.09 -11.08
N THR A 162 -8.44 7.16 -10.41
CA THR A 162 -8.21 8.10 -9.31
C THR A 162 -6.80 8.65 -9.36
N ASP A 163 -6.61 9.84 -8.81
CA ASP A 163 -5.28 10.31 -8.46
C ASP A 163 -4.82 9.59 -7.18
N LEU A 164 -3.54 9.22 -7.17
CA LEU A 164 -2.85 8.67 -6.01
C LEU A 164 -1.79 9.66 -5.53
N TYR A 165 -1.83 9.97 -4.24
CA TYR A 165 -0.89 10.84 -3.58
C TYR A 165 0.02 9.97 -2.71
N CYS A 166 1.33 10.02 -2.91
CA CYS A 166 2.30 9.37 -2.03
C CYS A 166 3.06 10.44 -1.27
N LEU A 167 2.92 10.49 0.06
CA LEU A 167 3.71 11.37 0.92
C LEU A 167 4.77 10.57 1.66
N PHE A 168 6.02 11.04 1.64
CA PHE A 168 7.11 10.37 2.34
C PHE A 168 7.06 10.52 3.86
N SER A 169 6.36 11.55 4.32
CA SER A 169 6.03 11.85 5.71
C SER A 169 4.77 12.70 5.73
N ILE A 170 3.90 12.46 6.70
CA ILE A 170 2.77 13.35 6.96
C ILE A 170 2.99 13.89 8.37
N ASN A 171 3.48 15.12 8.48
CA ASN A 171 3.78 15.71 9.79
C ASN A 171 2.48 16.09 10.49
N SER A 172 1.97 15.22 11.36
CA SER A 172 0.77 15.45 12.17
C SER A 172 -0.44 15.93 11.34
N PRO A 173 -0.98 15.10 10.43
CA PRO A 173 -2.15 15.50 9.66
C PRO A 173 -3.31 15.80 10.59
N LEU A 174 -4.10 16.81 10.25
CA LEU A 174 -5.37 17.02 10.90
C LEU A 174 -6.34 15.91 10.44
N ILE A 175 -6.57 14.93 11.30
CA ILE A 175 -7.59 13.90 11.09
C ILE A 175 -8.95 14.58 11.28
N SER A 176 -9.69 14.73 10.17
CA SER A 176 -11.02 15.31 10.20
C SER A 176 -12.08 14.29 10.56
N ASP A 177 -11.87 13.02 10.21
CA ASP A 177 -12.82 11.94 10.46
C ASP A 177 -12.14 10.57 10.37
N ILE A 178 -12.72 9.57 11.05
CA ILE A 178 -12.32 8.16 10.96
C ILE A 178 -13.57 7.37 10.58
N ILE A 179 -13.58 6.82 9.38
CA ILE A 179 -14.74 6.17 8.76
C ILE A 179 -14.51 4.66 8.81
N PRO A 180 -15.31 3.90 9.58
CA PRO A 180 -15.25 2.44 9.55
C PRO A 180 -15.59 1.92 8.15
N VAL A 181 -14.85 0.93 7.67
CA VAL A 181 -15.09 0.38 6.32
C VAL A 181 -16.50 -0.21 6.17
N GLU A 182 -17.07 -0.71 7.27
CA GLU A 182 -18.39 -1.35 7.31
C GLU A 182 -19.55 -0.39 7.02
N THR A 183 -19.33 0.92 7.10
CA THR A 183 -20.35 1.94 6.86
C THR A 183 -20.35 2.50 5.43
N LEU A 184 -19.46 1.99 4.57
CA LEU A 184 -19.27 2.41 3.17
C LEU A 184 -19.69 1.33 2.18
#